data_AF-F5LBE6-F1
#
_entry.id   AF-F5LBE6-F1
#
_cell.length_a   1.000
_cell.length_b   1.000
_cell.length_c   1.000
_cell.angle_alpha   90.00
_cell.angle_beta   90.00
_cell.angle_gamma   90.00
#
_symmetry.space_group_name_H-M   'P 1'
#
loop_
_entity.id
_entity.type
_entity.pdbx_description
1 polymer ?
#
loop_
_entity_poly.entity_id
_entity_poly.type
_entity_poly.pdbx_seq_one_letter_code
_entity_poly.pdbx_strand_id
1 'polypeptide(L)' 'MNAGKLANYTDVKARELWKTLYLCAKENPKRRFHALYDKVYRPDILAEAWRRVKGNKGSSEMDGQTIEQIVHE' A
#
# COMPACT_ATOMS: atom_id res chain seq x y z
N MET A 1 4.55 1.42 -24.23
CA MET A 1 5.38 0.71 -23.22
C MET A 1 4.46 -0.16 -22.37
N ASN A 2 4.82 -1.42 -22.10
CA ASN A 2 3.92 -2.45 -21.55
C ASN A 2 3.56 -2.21 -20.06
N ALA A 3 2.45 -1.51 -19.80
CA ALA A 3 1.95 -1.20 -18.46
C ALA A 3 1.78 -2.43 -17.54
N GLY A 4 1.50 -3.61 -18.11
CA GLY A 4 1.36 -4.86 -17.34
C GLY A 4 2.64 -5.36 -16.67
N LYS A 5 3.83 -5.10 -17.24
CA LYS A 5 5.11 -5.50 -16.61
C LYS A 5 5.43 -4.62 -15.39
N LEU A 6 5.10 -3.33 -15.45
CA LEU A 6 5.36 -2.39 -14.36
C LEU A 6 4.46 -2.68 -13.15
N ALA A 7 3.19 -3.04 -13.37
CA ALA A 7 2.26 -3.39 -12.31
C ALA A 7 2.70 -4.64 -11.52
N ASN A 8 3.13 -5.71 -12.21
CA ASN A 8 3.64 -6.92 -11.57
C ASN A 8 4.92 -6.66 -10.77
N TYR A 9 5.82 -5.84 -11.30
CA TYR A 9 7.03 -5.42 -10.59
C TYR A 9 6.71 -4.62 -9.32
N THR A 10 5.70 -3.76 -9.39
CA THR A 10 5.26 -2.90 -8.27
C THR A 10 4.67 -3.73 -7.12
N ASP A 11 3.85 -4.75 -7.42
CA ASP A 11 3.33 -5.65 -6.37
C ASP A 11 4.42 -6.43 -5.65
N VAL A 12 5.34 -7.05 -6.40
CA VAL A 12 6.44 -7.81 -5.81
C VAL A 12 7.28 -6.92 -4.90
N LYS A 13 7.60 -5.70 -5.34
CA LYS A 13 8.35 -4.72 -4.54
C LYS A 13 7.59 -4.23 -3.32
N ALA A 14 6.29 -3.99 -3.44
CA ALA A 14 5.44 -3.63 -2.30
C ALA A 14 5.40 -4.75 -1.25
N ARG A 15 5.31 -6.01 -1.70
CA ARG A 15 5.31 -7.19 -0.83
C ARG A 15 6.65 -7.39 -0.12
N GLU A 16 7.76 -7.23 -0.83
CA GLU A 16 9.11 -7.28 -0.27
C GLU A 16 9.27 -6.20 0.81
N LEU A 17 8.92 -4.95 0.49
CA LEU A 17 8.96 -3.84 1.44
C LEU A 17 8.14 -4.16 2.69
N TRP A 18 6.89 -4.61 2.54
CA TRP A 18 6.04 -4.96 3.66
C TRP A 18 6.64 -6.05 4.55
N LYS A 19 7.17 -7.14 3.96
CA LYS A 19 7.81 -8.23 4.71
C LYS A 19 9.01 -7.73 5.50
N THR A 20 9.89 -6.94 4.88
CA THR A 20 11.08 -6.38 5.55
C THR A 20 10.68 -5.49 6.73
N LEU A 21 9.74 -4.57 6.53
CA LEU A 21 9.28 -3.67 7.58
C LEU A 21 8.64 -4.44 8.73
N TYR A 22 7.80 -5.42 8.41
CA TYR A 22 7.16 -6.28 9.40
C TYR A 22 8.19 -7.03 10.26
N LEU A 23 9.17 -7.68 9.63
CA LEU A 23 10.22 -8.41 10.33
C LEU A 23 11.07 -7.48 11.20
N CYS A 24 11.50 -6.33 10.66
CA CYS A 24 12.27 -5.35 11.42
C CYS A 24 11.48 -4.78 12.62
N ALA A 25 10.17 -4.53 12.47
CA ALA A 25 9.32 -4.06 13.54
C ALA A 25 9.05 -5.14 14.60
N LYS A 26 8.94 -6.40 14.18
CA LYS A 26 8.81 -7.56 15.09
C LYS A 26 10.08 -7.79 15.91
N GLU A 27 11.24 -7.66 15.28
CA GLU A 27 12.55 -7.80 15.93
C GLU A 27 12.84 -6.65 16.89
N ASN A 28 12.54 -5.41 16.49
CA ASN A 28 12.74 -4.23 17.32
C ASN A 28 11.53 -3.27 17.27
N PRO A 29 10.60 -3.38 18.23
CA PRO A 29 9.40 -2.54 18.30
C PRO A 29 9.68 -1.04 18.47
N LYS A 30 10.88 -0.66 18.93
CA LYS A 30 11.27 0.76 19.12
C LYS A 30 11.96 1.34 17.89
N ARG A 31 12.22 0.55 16.84
CA ARG A 31 12.87 1.01 15.61
C ARG A 31 11.96 1.96 14.86
N ARG A 32 12.47 3.16 14.56
CA ARG A 32 11.80 4.15 13.73
C ARG A 32 12.27 4.04 12.28
N PHE A 33 11.34 4.14 11.35
CA PHE A 33 11.62 4.14 9.92
C PHE A 33 11.41 5.55 9.39
N HIS A 34 12.50 6.28 9.20
CA HIS A 34 12.45 7.72 8.86
C HIS A 34 12.18 8.00 7.38
N ALA A 35 12.40 7.01 6.49
CA ALA A 35 12.26 7.13 5.03
C ALA A 35 11.23 6.13 4.48
N LEU A 36 10.06 6.08 5.10
CA LEU A 36 8.93 5.27 4.60
C LEU A 36 8.04 6.06 3.65
N TYR A 37 7.90 7.35 3.91
CA TYR A 37 6.91 8.18 3.23
C TYR A 37 7.16 8.23 1.72
N ASP A 38 8.41 8.40 1.30
CA ASP A 38 8.82 8.39 -0.11
C ASP A 38 8.60 7.04 -0.80
N LYS A 39 8.60 5.93 -0.04
CA LYS A 39 8.39 4.57 -0.58
C LYS A 39 6.91 4.23 -0.69
N VAL A 40 6.09 4.68 0.25
CA VAL A 40 4.65 4.40 0.30
C VAL A 40 3.85 5.36 -0.59
N TYR A 41 4.24 6.64 -0.64
CA TYR A 41 3.52 7.68 -1.39
C TYR A 41 3.81 7.68 -2.91
N ARG A 42 4.45 6.62 -3.43
CA ARG A 42 4.74 6.56 -4.86
C ARG A 42 3.43 6.37 -5.66
N PRO A 43 3.23 7.10 -6.78
CA PRO A 43 1.99 7.03 -7.54
C PRO A 43 1.61 5.61 -8.01
N ASP A 44 2.58 4.79 -8.39
CA ASP A 44 2.38 3.40 -8.81
C ASP A 44 1.88 2.51 -7.66
N ILE A 45 2.40 2.73 -6.45
CA ILE A 45 1.99 2.02 -5.23
C ILE A 45 0.58 2.43 -4.82
N LEU A 46 0.29 3.74 -4.82
CA LEU A 46 -1.04 4.26 -4.48
C LEU A 46 -2.11 3.77 -5.47
N ALA A 47 -1.81 3.77 -6.77
CA ALA A 47 -2.72 3.27 -7.80
C ALA A 47 -3.03 1.77 -7.67
N GLU A 48 -2.02 0.96 -7.31
CA GLU A 48 -2.21 -0.47 -7.03
C GLU A 48 -3.03 -0.69 -5.74
N ALA A 49 -2.74 0.06 -4.67
CA ALA A 49 -3.49 0.01 -3.42
C ALA A 49 -4.97 0.34 -3.65
N TRP A 50 -5.26 1.39 -4.41
CA TRP A 50 -6.62 1.78 -4.77
C TRP A 50 -7.36 0.70 -5.56
N ARG A 51 -6.68 0.06 -6.53
CA ARG A 51 -7.25 -1.06 -7.29
C ARG A 51 -7.66 -2.22 -6.38
N ARG A 52 -6.85 -2.55 -5.36
CA ARG A 52 -7.16 -3.62 -4.40
C ARG A 52 -8.33 -3.27 -3.50
N VAL A 53 -8.36 -2.05 -2.97
CA VAL A 53 -9.45 -1.57 -2.10
C VAL A 53 -10.78 -1.61 -2.87
N LYS A 54 -10.79 -1.13 -4.12
CA LYS A 54 -11.95 -1.23 -5.03
C LYS A 54 -12.36 -2.68 -5.31
N GLY A 55 -11.40 -3.57 -5.54
CA GLY A 55 -11.68 -5.00 -5.77
C GLY A 55 -12.32 -5.70 -4.57
N ASN A 56 -11.99 -5.26 -3.37
CA ASN A 56 -12.55 -5.78 -2.11
C ASN A 56 -13.87 -5.10 -1.69
N LYS A 57 -14.54 -4.41 -2.62
CA LYS A 57 -15.82 -3.69 -2.39
C LYS A 57 -15.77 -2.64 -1.27
N GLY A 58 -14.59 -2.11 -0.95
CA GLY A 58 -14.47 -1.04 0.05
C GLY A 58 -14.86 -1.47 1.47
N SER A 59 -14.49 -2.69 1.90
CA SER A 59 -14.72 -3.14 3.28
C SER A 59 -14.08 -2.17 4.27
N SER A 60 -14.91 -1.33 4.88
CA SER A 60 -14.53 -0.34 5.87
C SER A 60 -14.45 -1.02 7.23
N GLU A 61 -13.33 -1.66 7.53
CA GLU A 61 -13.20 -2.41 8.79
C GLU A 61 -12.73 -1.55 9.97
N MET A 62 -11.85 -0.56 9.76
CA MET A 62 -11.22 0.15 10.89
C MET A 62 -11.50 1.65 10.97
N ASP A 63 -11.61 2.36 9.85
CA ASP A 63 -11.78 3.82 9.83
C ASP A 63 -13.23 4.27 9.60
N GLY A 64 -14.14 3.34 9.29
CA GLY A 64 -15.54 3.65 8.98
C GLY A 64 -15.73 4.43 7.68
N GLN A 65 -14.65 4.65 6.90
CA GLN A 65 -14.69 5.32 5.61
C GLN A 65 -14.98 4.33 4.48
N THR A 66 -15.98 4.62 3.65
CA THR A 66 -16.25 3.86 2.42
C THR A 66 -15.57 4.50 1.22
N ILE A 67 -15.41 3.73 0.15
CA ILE A 67 -14.86 4.26 -1.11
C ILE A 67 -15.73 5.40 -1.64
N GLU A 68 -17.04 5.31 -1.48
CA GLU A 68 -17.99 6.32 -1.92
C GLU A 68 -17.76 7.64 -1.18
N GLN A 69 -17.49 7.60 0.13
CA GLN A 69 -17.15 8.81 0.89
C GLN A 69 -15.88 9.47 0.35
N ILE A 70 -14.82 8.70 0.09
CA ILE A 70 -13.53 9.22 -0.41
C ILE A 70 -13.64 9.78 -1.84
N VAL A 71 -14.49 9.20 -2.69
CA VAL A 71 -14.64 9.62 -4.10
C VAL A 71 -15.57 10.84 -4.25
N HIS A 72 -16.49 11.04 -3.30
CA HIS A 72 -17.48 12.13 -3.33
C HIS A 72 -17.16 13.30 -2.41
N GLU A 73 -16.05 13.25 -1.66
CA GLU A 73 -15.45 14.39 -0.95
C GLU A 73 -14.71 15.33 -1.93
#